data_AF-A0A3S0K4T5-F1
#
_entry.id   AF-A0A3S0K4T5-F1
#
_cell.length_a   1.000
_cell.length_b   1.000
_cell.length_c   1.000
_cell.angle_alpha   90.00
_cell.angle_beta   90.00
_cell.angle_gamma   90.00
#
_symmetry.space_group_name_H-M   'P 1'
#
loop_
_entity.id
_entity.type
_entity.pdbx_description
1 polymer ?
#
loop_
_entity_poly.entity_id
_entity_poly.type
_entity_poly.pdbx_seq_one_letter_code
_entity_poly.pdbx_strand_id
1 'polypeptide(L)'
;MTLSAWRPARLSRTQQEERRLAAQPLLNDPDWSTRDLARHFGVAEVTVRAWRARIRHGGEEALRASRATGRPEFLTPDQQKEIQDILES
;
A
#
# COMPACT_ATOMS: atom_id res chain seq x y z
N MET A 1 17.92 -9.74 -27.75
CA MET A 1 16.93 -8.63 -27.90
C MET A 1 16.42 -8.28 -26.51
N THR A 2 16.98 -7.26 -25.85
CA THR A 2 16.47 -6.81 -24.56
C THR A 2 15.23 -5.96 -24.83
N LEU A 3 14.04 -6.52 -24.59
CA LEU A 3 12.83 -5.72 -24.49
C LEU A 3 13.09 -4.69 -23.39
N SER A 4 13.25 -3.43 -23.77
CA SER A 4 13.32 -2.34 -22.82
C SER A 4 11.93 -2.23 -22.22
N ALA A 5 11.69 -3.01 -21.16
CA ALA A 5 10.41 -3.06 -20.49
C ALA A 5 10.13 -1.65 -19.98
N TRP A 6 9.03 -1.06 -20.43
CA TRP A 6 8.56 0.21 -19.90
C TRP A 6 8.51 0.13 -18.37
N ARG A 7 9.24 1.02 -17.69
CA ARG A 7 9.28 1.12 -16.23
C ARG A 7 8.74 2.49 -15.84
N PRO A 8 7.61 2.57 -15.11
CA PRO A 8 7.10 3.86 -14.67
C PRO A 8 8.07 4.50 -13.68
N ALA A 9 8.20 5.83 -13.74
CA ALA A 9 9.06 6.58 -12.82
C ALA A 9 8.60 6.48 -11.35
N ARG A 10 7.32 6.16 -11.12
CA ARG A 10 6.73 5.93 -9.80
C ARG A 10 5.87 4.68 -9.84
N LEU A 11 5.97 3.86 -8.80
CA LEU A 11 5.11 2.69 -8.62
C LEU A 11 3.70 3.12 -8.26
N SER A 12 2.68 2.48 -8.84
CA SER A 12 1.30 2.59 -8.40
C SER A 12 1.16 2.15 -6.94
N ARG A 13 0.05 2.52 -6.28
CA ARG A 13 -0.22 2.05 -4.90
C ARG A 13 -0.21 0.52 -4.81
N THR A 14 -0.80 -0.15 -5.80
CA THR A 14 -0.80 -1.61 -5.90
C THR A 14 0.61 -2.16 -6.04
N GLN A 15 1.46 -1.57 -6.89
CA GLN A 15 2.85 -2.04 -7.06
C GLN A 15 3.70 -1.81 -5.81
N GLN A 16 3.49 -0.70 -5.09
CA GLN A 16 4.15 -0.46 -3.81
C GLN A 16 3.71 -1.48 -2.75
N GLU A 17 2.44 -1.86 -2.79
CA GLU A 17 1.89 -2.90 -1.94
C GLU A 17 2.47 -4.27 -2.27
N GLU A 18 2.46 -4.68 -3.53
CA GLU A 18 3.07 -5.94 -3.99
C GLU A 18 4.52 -6.06 -3.54
N ARG A 19 5.31 -4.99 -3.70
CA ARG A 19 6.70 -4.94 -3.23
C ARG A 19 6.80 -5.14 -1.71
N ARG A 20 5.94 -4.47 -0.94
CA ARG A 20 5.94 -4.55 0.52
C ARG A 20 5.54 -5.93 1.01
N LEU A 21 4.56 -6.57 0.36
CA LEU A 21 4.12 -7.93 0.68
C LEU A 21 5.14 -8.99 0.25
N ALA A 22 5.84 -8.79 -0.87
CA ALA A 22 6.93 -9.68 -1.27
C ALA A 22 8.10 -9.66 -0.26
N ALA A 23 8.34 -8.54 0.40
CA ALA A 23 9.37 -8.41 1.44
C ALA A 23 8.97 -9.05 2.77
N GLN A 24 7.68 -9.18 3.05
CA GLN A 24 7.13 -9.62 4.32
C GLN A 24 7.77 -10.90 4.90
N PRO A 25 7.82 -12.04 4.18
CA PRO A 25 8.37 -13.28 4.73
C PRO A 25 9.85 -13.17 5.08
N LEU A 26 10.58 -12.29 4.41
CA LEU A 26 12.02 -12.10 4.59
C LEU A 26 12.36 -11.12 5.72
N LEU A 27 11.38 -10.38 6.25
CA LEU A 27 11.66 -9.33 7.24
C LEU A 27 12.17 -9.86 8.57
N ASN A 28 11.77 -11.07 8.96
CA ASN A 28 12.17 -11.75 10.19
C ASN A 28 13.20 -12.87 9.95
N ASP A 29 13.62 -13.07 8.71
CA ASP A 29 14.61 -14.06 8.35
C ASP A 29 16.01 -13.58 8.82
N PRO A 30 16.73 -14.38 9.64
CA PRO A 30 18.04 -14.00 10.18
C PRO A 30 19.14 -13.89 9.11
N ASP A 31 18.99 -14.55 7.97
CA ASP A 31 19.94 -14.48 6.86
C ASP A 31 19.84 -13.15 6.09
N TRP A 32 18.78 -12.37 6.33
CA TRP A 32 18.52 -11.11 5.65
C TRP A 32 18.81 -9.88 6.51
N SER A 33 19.93 -9.22 6.22
CA SER A 33 20.21 -7.91 6.81
C SER A 33 19.27 -6.82 6.25
N THR A 34 19.09 -5.75 7.03
CA THR A 34 18.32 -4.56 6.59
C THR A 34 18.83 -4.00 5.26
N ARG A 35 20.15 -3.98 5.09
CA ARG A 35 20.82 -3.48 3.90
C ARG A 35 20.57 -4.38 2.69
N ASP A 36 20.57 -5.69 2.89
CA ASP A 36 20.36 -6.65 1.79
C ASP A 36 18.91 -6.63 1.32
N LEU A 37 17.94 -6.54 2.23
CA LEU A 37 16.54 -6.32 1.90
C LEU A 37 16.33 -5.00 1.15
N ALA A 38 16.94 -3.92 1.63
CA ALA A 38 16.84 -2.60 0.98
C ALA A 38 17.34 -2.65 -0.47
N ARG A 39 18.49 -3.29 -0.69
CA ARG A 39 19.05 -3.50 -2.04
C ARG A 39 18.16 -4.39 -2.90
N HIS A 40 17.67 -5.50 -2.35
CA HIS A 40 16.86 -6.48 -3.09
C HIS A 40 15.53 -5.88 -3.57
N PHE A 41 14.86 -5.09 -2.72
CA PHE A 41 13.56 -4.48 -3.04
C PHE A 41 13.67 -3.07 -3.63
N GLY A 42 14.87 -2.51 -3.76
CA GLY A 42 15.06 -1.15 -4.27
C GLY A 42 14.38 -0.10 -3.40
N VAL A 43 14.57 -0.18 -2.09
CA VAL A 43 14.04 0.76 -1.09
C VAL A 43 15.17 1.28 -0.20
N ALA A 44 14.92 2.34 0.56
CA ALA A 44 15.86 2.79 1.58
C ALA A 44 15.79 1.87 2.82
N GLU A 45 16.89 1.75 3.56
CA GLU A 45 16.94 0.96 4.81
C GLU A 45 15.91 1.43 5.85
N VAL A 46 15.63 2.74 5.89
CA VAL A 46 14.59 3.31 6.76
C VAL A 46 13.19 2.78 6.43
N THR A 47 12.92 2.46 5.17
CA THR A 47 11.66 1.85 4.75
C THR A 47 11.53 0.43 5.30
N VAL A 48 12.60 -0.36 5.23
CA VAL A 48 12.65 -1.72 5.80
C VAL A 48 12.43 -1.68 7.33
N ARG A 49 13.08 -0.73 8.02
CA ARG A 49 12.87 -0.53 9.46
C ARG A 49 11.42 -0.15 9.79
N ALA A 50 10.80 0.71 8.99
CA ALA A 50 9.39 1.08 9.14
C ALA A 50 8.45 -0.12 8.93
N TRP A 51 8.75 -1.01 7.98
CA TRP A 51 8.00 -2.25 7.79
C TRP A 51 8.08 -3.17 9.01
N ARG A 52 9.28 -3.40 9.55
CA ARG A 52 9.47 -4.17 10.80
C ARG A 52 8.73 -3.54 11.98
N ALA A 53 8.76 -2.22 12.11
CA ALA A 53 8.02 -1.52 13.15
C ALA A 53 6.51 -1.75 13.02
N ARG A 54 5.95 -1.65 11.81
CA ARG A 54 4.52 -1.94 11.57
C ARG A 54 4.13 -3.37 11.95
N ILE A 55 4.93 -4.37 11.55
CA ILE A 55 4.67 -5.76 11.95
C ILE A 55 4.65 -5.90 13.48
N ARG A 56 5.61 -5.31 14.18
CA ARG A 56 5.67 -5.41 15.65
C ARG A 56 4.42 -4.87 16.35
N HIS A 57 3.76 -3.87 15.77
CA HIS A 57 2.58 -3.25 16.40
C HIS A 57 1.24 -3.84 15.95
N GLY A 58 1.13 -4.33 14.71
CA GLY A 58 -0.15 -4.79 14.15
C GLY A 58 -0.09 -6.15 13.46
N GLY A 59 0.97 -6.92 13.70
CA GLY A 59 1.18 -8.21 13.09
C GLY A 59 1.46 -8.14 11.58
N GLU A 60 1.47 -9.30 10.96
CA GLU A 60 1.72 -9.46 9.53
C GLU A 60 0.70 -8.71 8.65
N GLU A 61 -0.55 -8.62 9.08
CA GLU A 61 -1.61 -7.96 8.32
C GLU A 61 -1.46 -6.44 8.27
N ALA A 62 -0.74 -5.84 9.23
CA ALA A 62 -0.47 -4.40 9.25
C ALA A 62 0.45 -3.93 8.11
N LEU A 63 1.11 -4.85 7.42
CA LEU A 63 1.83 -4.52 6.19
C LEU A 63 0.91 -4.36 4.99
N ARG A 64 -0.36 -4.78 5.05
CA ARG A 64 -1.27 -4.56 3.93
C ARG A 64 -1.62 -3.09 3.76
N ALA A 65 -1.93 -2.68 2.54
CA ALA A 65 -2.51 -1.37 2.27
C ALA A 65 -3.93 -1.34 2.85
N SER A 66 -4.21 -0.39 3.75
CA SER A 66 -5.60 -0.08 4.12
C SER A 66 -6.35 0.38 2.87
N ARG A 67 -7.60 -0.07 2.71
CA ARG A 67 -8.47 0.42 1.64
C ARG A 67 -8.58 1.93 1.81
N ALA A 68 -8.19 2.69 0.79
CA ALA A 68 -8.39 4.13 0.80
C ALA A 68 -9.89 4.38 0.75
N THR A 69 -10.47 4.98 1.79
CA THR A 69 -11.90 5.27 1.92
C THR A 69 -12.37 6.43 1.01
N GLY A 70 -11.56 6.82 0.03
CA GLY A 70 -11.84 7.92 -0.88
C GLY A 70 -11.98 9.27 -0.16
N ARG A 71 -12.42 10.28 -0.93
CA ARG A 71 -13.05 11.46 -0.34
C ARG A 71 -14.41 11.01 0.22
N PRO A 72 -14.81 11.43 1.43
CA PRO A 72 -16.17 11.20 1.89
C PRO A 72 -17.17 11.71 0.85
N GLU A 73 -18.31 11.02 0.71
CA GLU A 73 -19.37 11.43 -0.21
C GLU A 73 -19.82 12.86 0.13
N PHE A 74 -20.08 13.67 -0.90
CA PHE A 74 -20.43 15.08 -0.69
C PHE A 74 -21.82 15.26 -0.07
N LEU A 75 -22.72 14.29 -0.31
CA LEU A 75 -24.08 14.28 0.20
C LEU A 75 -24.23 13.14 1.19
N THR A 76 -24.94 13.41 2.29
CA THR A 76 -25.39 12.36 3.19
C THR A 76 -26.51 11.54 2.54
N PRO A 77 -26.79 10.32 3.04
CA PRO A 77 -27.93 9.53 2.55
C PRO A 77 -29.27 10.28 2.64
N ASP A 78 -29.41 11.12 3.67
CA ASP A 78 -30.60 11.97 3.88
C ASP A 78 -30.70 13.04 2.79
N GLN A 79 -29.59 13.71 2.45
CA GLN A 79 -29.56 14.69 1.37
C GLN A 79 -29.76 14.07 -0.02
N GLN A 80 -29.25 12.85 -0.24
CA GLN A 80 -29.53 12.11 -1.46
C GLN A 80 -31.02 11.82 -1.60
N LYS A 81 -31.69 11.46 -0.49
CA LYS A 81 -33.13 11.20 -0.45
C LYS A 81 -33.95 12.46 -0.68
N GLU A 82 -33.54 13.60 -0.13
CA GLU A 82 -34.16 14.90 -0.38
C GLU A 82 -34.09 15.28 -1.87
N ILE A 83 -32.92 15.14 -2.50
CA ILE A 83 -32.76 15.39 -3.94
C ILE A 83 -33.62 14.42 -4.76
N GLN A 84 -33.67 13.15 -4.38
CA GLN A 84 -34.47 12.14 -5.06
C GLN A 84 -35.97 12.49 -5.04
N ASP A 85 -36.50 12.90 -3.88
CA ASP A 85 -37.90 13.31 -3.72
C ASP A 85 -38.26 14.53 -4.60
N ILE A 86 -37.34 15.50 -4.71
CA ILE A 86 -37.51 16.69 -5.58
C ILE A 86 -37.55 16.30 -7.07
N LEU A 87 -36.77 15.29 -7.48
CA LEU A 87 -36.69 14.87 -8.88
C LEU A 87 -37.87 13.96 -9.31
N GLU A 88 -38.50 13.27 -8.36
CA GLU A 88 -39.65 12.38 -8.61
C GLU A 88 -41.02 13.09 -8.45
N SER A 89 -41.01 14.40 -8.17
CA SER A 89 -42.20 15.26 -8.00
C SER A 89 -42.63 16.00 -9.27
#